data_AF-A0A1Q4AJ66-F1
#
_entry.id   AF-A0A1Q4AJ66-F1
#
_cell.length_a   1.000
_cell.length_b   1.000
_cell.length_c   1.000
_cell.angle_alpha   90.00
_cell.angle_beta   90.00
_cell.angle_gamma   90.00
#
_symmetry.space_group_name_H-M   'P 1'
#
loop_
_entity.id
_entity.type
_entity.pdbx_description
1 polymer ?
#
loop_
_entity_poly.entity_id
_entity_poly.type
_entity_poly.pdbx_seq_one_letter_code
_entity_poly.pdbx_strand_id
1 'polypeptide(L)'
;MGLRLDTARLAPAAVRPPEPEDVFLSWLMQQPPGRDLAAAARAEIHRLRRYQGQHSGPGRLAELFEALHRSLRTGPAGQGQG
;
A
#
# COMPACT_ATOMS: atom_id res chain seq x y z
N MET A 1 44.85 9.77 10.71
CA MET A 1 43.94 8.97 11.54
C MET A 1 42.86 9.87 12.11
N GLY A 2 41.59 9.48 12.01
CA GLY A 2 40.49 10.02 12.82
C GLY A 2 39.58 11.05 12.14
N LEU A 3 38.82 10.66 11.11
CA LEU A 3 37.56 11.35 10.82
C LEU A 3 36.59 10.98 11.93
N ARG A 4 36.46 11.86 12.93
CA ARG A 4 35.32 11.83 13.83
C ARG A 4 34.10 12.18 12.99
N LEU A 5 33.38 11.16 12.52
CA LEU A 5 31.97 11.37 12.24
C LEU A 5 31.35 11.66 13.60
N ASP A 6 31.13 12.94 13.86
CA ASP A 6 30.15 13.41 14.81
C ASP A 6 28.79 12.88 14.35
N THR A 7 28.53 11.61 14.70
CA THR A 7 27.21 11.03 14.83
C THR A 7 26.56 11.70 16.04
N ALA A 8 26.39 13.03 15.92
CA ALA A 8 25.40 13.78 16.66
C ALA A 8 24.08 13.09 16.33
N ARG A 9 23.75 12.14 17.19
CA ARG A 9 22.49 11.48 17.42
C ARG A 9 21.39 12.29 16.75
N LEU A 10 21.12 11.98 15.48
CA LEU A 10 19.90 12.39 14.82
C LEU A 10 18.84 11.80 15.72
N ALA A 11 18.24 12.64 16.57
CA ALA A 11 17.02 12.29 17.26
C ALA A 11 16.13 11.66 16.19
N PRO A 12 15.56 10.46 16.40
CA PRO A 12 14.71 9.87 15.39
C PRO A 12 13.62 10.90 15.13
N ALA A 13 13.71 11.59 13.99
CA ALA A 13 12.70 12.51 13.55
C ALA A 13 11.42 11.69 13.62
N ALA A 14 10.49 12.10 14.50
CA ALA A 14 9.33 11.30 14.88
C ALA A 14 8.78 10.65 13.61
N VAL A 15 9.01 9.34 13.46
CA VAL A 15 8.79 8.64 12.20
C VAL A 15 7.28 8.64 12.04
N ARG A 16 6.79 9.58 11.22
CA ARG A 16 5.39 9.63 10.89
C ARG A 16 5.05 8.29 10.25
N PRO A 17 3.93 7.67 10.61
CA PRO A 17 3.48 6.49 9.90
C PRO A 17 3.40 6.85 8.40
N PRO A 18 3.82 5.95 7.50
CA PRO A 18 3.79 6.21 6.07
C PRO A 18 2.36 6.49 5.62
N GLU A 19 2.21 7.37 4.63
CA GLU A 19 0.89 7.66 4.07
C GLU A 19 0.33 6.39 3.40
N PRO A 20 -0.99 6.14 3.49
CA PRO A 20 -1.62 4.96 2.90
C PRO A 20 -1.33 4.79 1.41
N GLU A 21 -1.28 5.89 0.66
CA GLU A 21 -0.98 5.91 -0.76
C GLU A 21 0.44 5.39 -1.06
N ASP A 22 1.44 5.76 -0.24
CA ASP A 22 2.82 5.28 -0.40
C ASP A 22 2.94 3.79 -0.09
N VAL A 23 2.22 3.31 0.93
CA VAL A 23 2.15 1.88 1.27
C VAL A 23 1.49 1.10 0.13
N PHE A 24 0.41 1.62 -0.43
CA PHE A 24 -0.31 1.03 -1.56
C PHE A 24 0.56 0.94 -2.82
N LEU A 25 1.25 2.03 -3.19
CA LEU A 25 2.16 2.04 -4.34
C LEU A 25 3.34 1.08 -4.15
N SER A 26 3.92 1.08 -2.95
CA SER A 26 5.00 0.15 -2.60
C SER A 26 4.55 -1.30 -2.69
N TRP A 27 3.31 -1.59 -2.28
CA TRP A 27 2.71 -2.92 -2.44
C TRP A 27 2.58 -3.27 -3.93
N LEU A 28 2.05 -2.37 -4.77
CA LEU A 28 1.87 -2.61 -6.21
C LEU A 28 3.20 -2.92 -6.93
N MET A 29 4.25 -2.15 -6.63
CA MET A 29 5.57 -2.34 -7.25
C MET A 29 6.24 -3.66 -6.87
N GLN A 30 5.86 -4.26 -5.73
CA GLN A 30 6.41 -5.53 -5.24
C GLN A 30 5.65 -6.77 -5.73
N GLN A 31 4.62 -6.60 -6.57
CA GLN A 31 3.85 -7.75 -7.05
C GLN A 31 4.67 -8.55 -8.07
N PRO A 32 4.83 -9.87 -7.89
CA PRO A 32 5.53 -10.71 -8.85
C PRO A 32 4.77 -10.77 -10.19
N PRO A 33 5.49 -10.97 -11.31
CA PRO A 33 4.88 -11.10 -12.62
C PRO A 33 3.90 -12.28 -12.65
N GLY A 34 2.76 -12.09 -13.32
CA GLY A 34 1.71 -13.11 -13.43
C GLY A 34 0.84 -13.31 -12.18
N ARG A 35 1.06 -12.54 -11.10
CA ARG A 35 0.19 -12.60 -9.93
C ARG A 35 -1.21 -12.09 -10.24
N ASP A 36 -2.22 -12.83 -9.76
CA ASP A 36 -3.60 -12.35 -9.73
C ASP A 36 -3.73 -11.18 -8.73
N LEU A 37 -3.64 -9.96 -9.26
CA LEU A 37 -3.76 -8.73 -8.50
C LEU A 37 -5.14 -8.58 -7.85
N ALA A 38 -6.20 -9.10 -8.46
CA ALA A 38 -7.54 -9.00 -7.91
C ALA A 38 -7.70 -9.89 -6.67
N ALA A 39 -7.18 -11.12 -6.71
CA ALA A 39 -7.13 -12.02 -5.56
C ALA A 39 -6.20 -11.47 -4.47
N ALA A 40 -5.04 -10.94 -4.84
CA ALA A 40 -4.09 -10.35 -3.90
C ALA A 40 -4.66 -9.12 -3.17
N ALA A 41 -5.31 -8.20 -3.91
CA ALA A 41 -5.99 -7.05 -3.34
C ALA A 41 -7.12 -7.48 -2.38
N ARG A 42 -7.90 -8.51 -2.76
CA ARG A 42 -8.95 -9.07 -1.89
C ARG A 42 -8.38 -9.58 -0.57
N ALA A 43 -7.25 -10.28 -0.59
CA ALA A 43 -6.60 -10.76 0.63
C ALA A 43 -6.16 -9.61 1.56
N GLU A 44 -5.61 -8.54 0.99
CA GLU A 44 -5.17 -7.37 1.78
C GLU A 44 -6.37 -6.61 2.40
N ILE A 45 -7.48 -6.46 1.67
CA ILE A 45 -8.73 -5.90 2.23
C ILE A 45 -9.18 -6.69 3.47
N HIS A 46 -9.15 -8.02 3.40
CA HIS A 46 -9.54 -8.86 4.55
C HIS A 46 -8.58 -8.70 5.73
N ARG A 47 -7.28 -8.53 5.47
CA ARG A 47 -6.29 -8.26 6.52
C ARG A 47 -6.56 -6.91 7.17
N LEU A 48 -6.74 -5.85 6.38
CA LEU A 48 -6.92 -4.49 6.87
C LEU A 48 -8.24 -4.31 7.63
N ARG A 49 -9.33 -4.95 7.18
CA ARG A 49 -10.62 -4.93 7.90
C ARG A 49 -10.58 -5.64 9.25
N ARG A 50 -9.62 -6.54 9.47
CA ARG A 50 -9.41 -7.22 10.76
C ARG A 50 -8.54 -6.42 11.72
N TYR A 51 -7.96 -5.32 11.27
CA TYR A 51 -7.16 -4.44 12.11
C TYR A 51 -8.06 -3.73 13.14
N GLN A 52 -7.76 -3.89 14.43
CA GLN A 52 -8.54 -3.32 15.54
C GLN A 52 -7.91 -2.04 16.13
N GLY A 53 -6.82 -1.54 15.53
CA GLY A 53 -6.14 -0.34 16.03
C GLY A 53 -6.89 0.95 15.67
N GLN A 54 -6.64 2.00 16.45
CA GLN A 54 -7.40 3.27 16.39
C GLN A 54 -6.89 4.25 15.31
N HIS A 55 -6.14 3.76 14.32
CA HIS A 55 -5.55 4.57 13.26
C HIS A 55 -6.46 4.64 12.03
N SER A 56 -6.59 5.83 11.43
CA SER A 56 -7.35 6.04 10.19
C SER A 56 -6.66 5.52 8.93
N GLY A 57 -5.32 5.39 8.96
CA GLY A 57 -4.49 4.95 7.83
C GLY A 57 -4.91 3.60 7.23
N PRO A 58 -5.09 2.53 8.03
CA PRO A 58 -5.57 1.24 7.53
C PRO A 58 -6.94 1.28 6.84
N GLY A 59 -7.84 2.17 7.28
CA GLY A 59 -9.14 2.36 6.63
C GLY A 59 -8.98 2.93 5.23
N ARG A 60 -8.20 4.01 5.10
CA ARG A 60 -7.87 4.62 3.81
C ARG A 60 -7.15 3.63 2.88
N LEU A 61 -6.22 2.85 3.41
CA LEU A 61 -5.52 1.83 2.64
C LEU A 61 -6.48 0.76 2.10
N ALA A 62 -7.47 0.35 2.91
CA ALA A 62 -8.49 -0.61 2.46
C ALA A 62 -9.33 -0.05 1.30
N GLU A 63 -9.71 1.23 1.33
CA GLU A 63 -10.42 1.89 0.23
C GLU A 63 -9.63 1.84 -1.09
N LEU A 64 -8.31 2.08 -1.05
CA LEU A 64 -7.44 2.00 -2.23
C LEU A 64 -7.43 0.58 -2.82
N PHE A 65 -7.33 -0.44 -1.97
CA PHE A 65 -7.42 -1.84 -2.43
C PHE A 65 -8.80 -2.21 -2.98
N GLU A 66 -9.87 -1.68 -2.40
CA GLU A 66 -11.24 -1.89 -2.90
C GLU A 66 -11.44 -1.26 -4.27
N ALA A 67 -10.91 -0.04 -4.49
CA ALA A 67 -10.94 0.63 -5.79
C ALA A 67 -10.16 -0.17 -6.85
N LEU A 68 -8.95 -0.64 -6.51
CA LEU A 68 -8.16 -1.50 -7.39
C LEU A 68 -8.91 -2.79 -7.74
N HIS A 69 -9.41 -3.50 -6.73
CA HIS A 69 -10.14 -4.77 -6.92
C HIS A 69 -11.36 -4.58 -7.81
N ARG A 70 -12.11 -3.47 -7.64
CA ARG A 70 -13.24 -3.12 -8.49
C ARG A 70 -12.79 -2.88 -9.93
N SER A 71 -11.75 -2.07 -10.14
CA SER A 71 -11.21 -1.76 -11.47
C SER A 71 -10.75 -3.02 -12.22
N LEU A 72 -10.12 -3.96 -11.52
CA LEU A 72 -9.64 -5.22 -12.11
C LEU A 72 -10.80 -6.16 -12.46
N ARG A 73 -11.91 -6.13 -11.71
CA ARG A 73 -13.10 -6.94 -11.98
C ARG A 73 -13.97 -6.40 -13.10
N THR A 74 -14.03 -5.08 -13.27
CA THR A 74 -14.74 -4.44 -14.38
C THR A 74 -13.95 -4.51 -15.68
N GLY A 75 -12.63 -4.73 -15.59
CA GLY A 75 -11.71 -4.82 -16.72
C GLY A 75 -11.57 -3.50 -17.50
N PRO A 76 -10.52 -3.33 -18.32
CA PRO A 76 -10.50 -2.35 -19.40
C PRO A 76 -11.43 -2.74 -20.60
N ALA A 77 -12.29 -3.75 -20.45
CA ALA A 77 -13.14 -4.30 -21.51
C ALA A 77 -14.48 -3.55 -21.70
N GLY A 78 -14.42 -2.21 -21.65
CA GLY A 78 -15.51 -1.32 -22.07
C GLY A 78 -15.21 -0.56 -23.37
N GLN A 79 -14.09 -0.83 -24.04
CA GLN A 79 -13.75 -0.26 -25.35
C GLN A 79 -13.70 -1.40 -26.37
N GLY A 80 -14.87 -1.74 -26.92
CA GLY A 80 -15.04 -2.85 -27.85
C GLY A 80 -16.52 -3.14 -28.10
N GLN A 81 -17.24 -2.14 -28.62
CA GLN A 81 -18.59 -2.18 -29.20
C GLN A 81 -18.71 -0.84 -29.94
N GLY A 82 -18.91 -0.71 -31.24
CA GLY A 82 -18.99 -1.60 -32.39
C GLY A 82 -18.97 -0.72 -33.63
#